data_AF-A0A9D0XQ78-F1
#
_entry.id   AF-A0A9D0XQ78-F1
#
_cell.length_a   1.000
_cell.length_b   1.000
_cell.length_c   1.000
_cell.angle_alpha   90.00
_cell.angle_beta   90.00
_cell.angle_gamma   90.00
#
_symmetry.space_group_name_H-M   'P 1'
#
loop_
_entity.id
_entity.type
_entity.pdbx_description
1 polymer ?
#
loop_
_entity_poly.entity_id
_entity_poly.type
_entity_poly.pdbx_seq_one_letter_code
_entity_poly.pdbx_strand_id
1 'polypeptide(L)'
;MATSDPTGRVSVDPPAAGGSGRAGGERGRAYRGGGASPRPCPLSAPGVGHRLPHARPAGQPGAGPPPAGRDGRATLHPHRPPAPQPSSDLSGVSPRRGDPLHRPGGDDPRDRAGNRLRRSGALAGTVRPLSDLPGGEGEVRKERGTVHGISFPGRGAWRGGFVGLVVLSLLVACAPSATSTVEATLTPVPLAAGERLRVVATTTIVGDVVARVGGEAIQLTVLLQPGEDPHSYHPRPSDLTALAEAHVLFVNGLGLEAFLDETLRNVGGDRPVVSVSEGITPRRHPRNPDQPDPHVWFDVRNVIVWVDNIETALSALDPAHADLYAANAAAYREALEALDAWIAEQVATVPEENRKLVTNHPAFGYFADRYGFEQIGTVYPVSPSAEPSAQDIARLEEAIRQYGVPAIFTENTVNPALAEQIAEDTGVALVPLYTGSLGGPGSGVESYVDLMRYDVTAIVEALRGGGTGGGQGE
;
A
#
# COMPACT_ATOMS: atom_id res chain seq x y z
N MET A 1 3.25 -53.42 -16.28
CA MET A 1 3.38 -54.31 -15.10
C MET A 1 3.69 -53.37 -13.95
N ALA A 2 2.80 -53.10 -12.99
CA ALA A 2 2.21 -54.03 -12.03
C ALA A 2 3.31 -54.64 -11.12
N THR A 3 3.29 -54.48 -9.79
CA THR A 3 2.13 -54.34 -8.88
C THR A 3 2.33 -53.31 -7.76
N SER A 4 1.22 -52.90 -7.11
CA SER A 4 1.18 -52.30 -5.76
C SER A 4 1.42 -53.40 -4.68
N ASP A 5 1.44 -53.21 -3.35
CA ASP A 5 0.55 -52.42 -2.47
C ASP A 5 1.22 -52.16 -1.07
N PRO A 6 0.56 -51.87 0.09
CA PRO A 6 0.75 -50.57 0.72
C PRO A 6 1.05 -50.60 2.26
N THR A 7 0.73 -49.47 2.93
CA THR A 7 0.48 -49.27 4.38
C THR A 7 1.61 -49.58 5.39
N GLY A 8 2.38 -48.54 5.72
CA GLY A 8 3.16 -48.46 6.96
C GLY A 8 2.74 -47.25 7.82
N ARG A 9 1.86 -47.46 8.82
CA ARG A 9 1.56 -46.43 9.85
C ARG A 9 2.66 -46.45 10.90
N VAL A 10 3.12 -45.27 11.33
CA VAL A 10 3.84 -45.07 12.60
C VAL A 10 3.15 -43.93 13.35
N SER A 11 3.07 -44.02 14.67
CA SER A 11 2.52 -42.99 15.55
C SER A 11 3.40 -42.82 16.79
N VAL A 12 3.58 -41.56 17.18
CA VAL A 12 4.14 -40.98 18.42
C VAL A 12 4.69 -41.91 19.53
N ASP A 13 5.84 -41.51 20.07
CA ASP A 13 6.08 -41.50 21.53
C ASP A 13 7.28 -40.59 21.92
N PRO A 14 7.06 -39.59 22.79
CA PRO A 14 8.09 -38.99 23.66
C PRO A 14 7.62 -38.88 25.14
N PRO A 15 8.48 -38.53 26.12
CA PRO A 15 9.93 -38.37 26.11
C PRO A 15 10.66 -39.29 27.13
N ALA A 16 11.99 -39.33 27.09
CA ALA A 16 12.80 -39.94 28.15
C ALA A 16 13.24 -38.88 29.19
N ALA A 17 13.00 -39.15 30.48
CA ALA A 17 13.45 -38.30 31.59
C ALA A 17 14.83 -38.72 32.11
N GLY A 18 15.71 -37.76 32.38
CA GLY A 18 17.02 -37.99 33.00
C GLY A 18 17.36 -36.86 33.98
N GLY A 19 17.46 -37.18 35.28
CA GLY A 19 17.59 -36.17 36.33
C GLY A 19 18.85 -36.31 37.18
N SER A 20 19.61 -35.22 37.31
CA SER A 20 20.46 -34.93 38.47
C SER A 20 20.77 -33.42 38.51
N GLY A 21 21.01 -32.77 39.65
CA GLY A 21 20.88 -33.28 41.02
C GLY A 21 21.94 -32.72 41.98
N ARG A 22 21.75 -31.49 42.48
CA ARG A 22 22.46 -31.01 43.68
C ARG A 22 21.72 -29.88 44.39
N ALA A 23 21.94 -29.75 45.69
CA ALA A 23 21.27 -28.79 46.57
C ALA A 23 22.26 -28.07 47.49
N GLY A 24 21.89 -26.86 47.93
CA GLY A 24 22.61 -26.06 48.92
C GLY A 24 22.17 -24.59 48.91
N GLY A 25 21.89 -23.93 50.04
CA GLY A 25 21.83 -24.52 51.39
C GLY A 25 21.88 -23.63 52.63
N GLU A 26 21.76 -22.29 52.55
CA GLU A 26 21.82 -21.40 53.74
C GLU A 26 20.66 -20.38 53.71
N ARG A 27 19.82 -20.25 54.76
CA ARG A 27 20.04 -19.82 56.17
C ARG A 27 20.15 -18.29 56.39
N GLY A 28 19.19 -17.54 55.85
CA GLY A 28 18.23 -16.75 56.65
C GLY A 28 18.66 -15.53 57.50
N ARG A 29 17.70 -14.63 57.70
CA ARG A 29 17.53 -13.81 58.91
C ARG A 29 16.05 -13.48 59.10
N ALA A 30 15.59 -13.42 60.34
CA ALA A 30 14.23 -13.00 60.68
C ALA A 30 14.23 -11.56 61.23
N TYR A 31 13.12 -10.85 61.03
CA TYR A 31 12.75 -9.67 61.83
C TYR A 31 11.34 -9.87 62.38
N ARG A 32 11.04 -9.30 63.56
CA ARG A 32 9.82 -9.62 64.33
C ARG A 32 9.32 -8.40 65.11
N GLY A 33 7.99 -8.24 65.17
CA GLY A 33 7.28 -7.15 65.86
C GLY A 33 6.83 -6.04 64.90
N GLY A 34 5.65 -5.42 65.04
CA GLY A 34 4.45 -5.67 65.87
C GLY A 34 3.20 -5.33 65.03
N GLY A 35 1.94 -5.65 65.38
CA GLY A 35 1.31 -5.60 66.69
C GLY A 35 0.93 -4.15 67.04
N ALA A 36 -0.34 -3.72 67.06
CA ALA A 36 -1.61 -4.39 66.77
C ALA A 36 -2.75 -3.38 66.45
N SER A 37 -3.91 -3.83 65.94
CA SER A 37 -5.10 -3.00 65.69
C SER A 37 -6.32 -3.47 66.52
N PRO A 38 -7.08 -2.56 67.17
CA PRO A 38 -8.34 -2.94 67.82
C PRO A 38 -9.57 -2.05 67.49
N ARG A 39 -10.42 -2.55 66.57
CA ARG A 39 -11.92 -2.50 66.57
C ARG A 39 -12.71 -1.14 66.63
N PRO A 40 -14.03 -1.14 66.33
CA PRO A 40 -14.82 0.09 66.05
C PRO A 40 -16.00 0.33 67.03
N CYS A 41 -16.95 1.20 66.62
CA CYS A 41 -18.27 1.54 67.24
C CYS A 41 -18.23 2.57 68.39
N PRO A 42 -19.34 3.29 68.71
CA PRO A 42 -20.75 2.98 68.44
C PRO A 42 -21.64 4.06 67.76
N LEU A 43 -22.94 3.74 67.66
CA LEU A 43 -24.05 4.50 67.06
C LEU A 43 -24.63 5.59 67.99
N SER A 44 -25.34 6.58 67.41
CA SER A 44 -26.59 7.14 67.96
C SER A 44 -27.46 7.87 66.90
N ALA A 45 -28.76 7.56 66.88
CA ALA A 45 -29.87 8.39 66.37
C ALA A 45 -30.76 8.77 67.61
N PRO A 46 -31.94 9.46 67.57
CA PRO A 46 -32.93 9.75 66.50
C PRO A 46 -33.23 11.29 66.34
N GLY A 47 -34.24 11.82 65.63
CA GLY A 47 -35.26 11.32 64.68
C GLY A 47 -36.53 12.21 64.65
N VAL A 48 -37.52 11.92 63.77
CA VAL A 48 -38.85 12.59 63.61
C VAL A 48 -38.80 14.02 63.00
N GLY A 49 -39.69 14.47 62.10
CA GLY A 49 -40.79 13.83 61.36
C GLY A 49 -41.71 14.84 60.62
N HIS A 50 -42.82 14.38 60.03
CA HIS A 50 -43.87 15.13 59.26
C HIS A 50 -43.52 15.63 57.84
N ARG A 51 -44.43 15.71 56.85
CA ARG A 51 -45.70 14.97 56.53
C ARG A 51 -46.08 15.18 55.05
N LEU A 52 -46.85 14.25 54.44
CA LEU A 52 -47.46 14.37 53.10
C LEU A 52 -48.83 15.12 53.13
N PRO A 53 -49.33 15.58 51.96
CA PRO A 53 -50.37 14.84 51.18
C PRO A 53 -49.89 14.49 49.74
N HIS A 54 -50.23 13.35 49.11
CA HIS A 54 -51.51 12.94 48.46
C HIS A 54 -51.94 13.85 47.28
N ALA A 55 -52.32 13.37 46.07
CA ALA A 55 -52.36 12.05 45.40
C ALA A 55 -52.44 12.29 43.84
N ARG A 56 -52.76 11.41 42.86
CA ARG A 56 -53.27 10.01 42.75
C ARG A 56 -52.98 9.47 41.30
N PRO A 57 -52.90 8.16 40.99
CA PRO A 57 -52.32 7.66 39.71
C PRO A 57 -53.29 6.97 38.72
N ALA A 58 -52.92 6.92 37.43
CA ALA A 58 -53.26 5.92 36.38
C ALA A 58 -52.51 6.26 35.06
N GLY A 59 -52.13 5.35 34.15
CA GLY A 59 -52.17 3.88 34.18
C GLY A 59 -51.71 3.23 32.85
N GLN A 60 -51.38 1.93 32.90
CA GLN A 60 -51.23 0.97 31.79
C GLN A 60 -51.70 -0.40 32.34
N PRO A 61 -52.36 -1.29 31.55
CA PRO A 61 -51.67 -2.09 30.52
C PRO A 61 -52.51 -2.36 29.24
N GLY A 62 -51.90 -3.04 28.26
CA GLY A 62 -52.62 -3.49 27.05
C GLY A 62 -51.78 -4.37 26.12
N ALA A 63 -51.70 -5.67 26.41
CA ALA A 63 -51.21 -6.69 25.47
C ALA A 63 -52.36 -7.64 25.11
N GLY A 64 -52.46 -8.05 23.84
CA GLY A 64 -53.55 -8.90 23.33
C GLY A 64 -53.10 -9.83 22.19
N PRO A 65 -53.78 -10.97 21.97
CA PRO A 65 -53.31 -12.05 21.11
C PRO A 65 -53.67 -11.89 19.62
N PRO A 66 -53.01 -12.63 18.70
CA PRO A 66 -53.21 -12.53 17.26
C PRO A 66 -54.38 -13.37 16.72
N PRO A 67 -54.99 -12.99 15.58
CA PRO A 67 -55.87 -13.85 14.79
C PRO A 67 -55.07 -14.81 13.89
N ALA A 68 -55.69 -15.92 13.45
CA ALA A 68 -55.02 -16.95 12.65
C ALA A 68 -55.71 -17.22 11.29
N GLY A 69 -54.88 -17.37 10.25
CA GLY A 69 -55.13 -18.20 9.07
C GLY A 69 -55.99 -17.63 7.93
N ARG A 70 -55.39 -17.52 6.74
CA ARG A 70 -55.65 -18.52 5.67
C ARG A 70 -54.62 -18.53 4.55
N ASP A 71 -54.68 -19.61 3.77
CA ASP A 71 -53.70 -20.05 2.78
C ASP A 71 -53.57 -19.15 1.53
N GLY A 72 -52.36 -19.05 0.99
CA GLY A 72 -52.08 -18.34 -0.26
C GLY A 72 -50.74 -18.74 -0.88
N ARG A 73 -50.73 -19.76 -1.74
CA ARG A 73 -49.56 -20.12 -2.57
C ARG A 73 -49.37 -19.05 -3.66
N ALA A 74 -48.21 -18.40 -3.68
CA ALA A 74 -47.75 -17.59 -4.81
C ALA A 74 -46.24 -17.80 -5.03
N THR A 75 -45.84 -17.99 -6.29
CA THR A 75 -44.45 -18.20 -6.71
C THR A 75 -43.75 -16.87 -6.96
N LEU A 76 -42.56 -16.66 -6.39
CA LEU A 76 -41.71 -15.51 -6.69
C LEU A 76 -40.84 -15.79 -7.93
N HIS A 77 -41.01 -14.96 -8.96
CA HIS A 77 -39.98 -14.74 -9.98
C HIS A 77 -39.19 -13.46 -9.64
N PRO A 78 -37.90 -13.35 -10.03
CA PRO A 78 -37.09 -12.17 -9.75
C PRO A 78 -37.58 -10.93 -10.53
N HIS A 79 -37.51 -9.76 -9.90
CA HIS A 79 -37.84 -8.48 -10.53
C HIS A 79 -36.73 -8.03 -11.50
N ARG A 80 -37.14 -7.43 -12.62
CA ARG A 80 -36.27 -6.75 -13.60
C ARG A 80 -36.35 -5.23 -13.36
N PRO A 81 -35.24 -4.47 -13.39
CA PRO A 81 -35.28 -3.02 -13.23
C PRO A 81 -35.95 -2.32 -14.44
N PRO A 82 -36.55 -1.13 -14.25
CA PRO A 82 -37.19 -0.37 -15.31
C PRO A 82 -36.18 0.38 -16.19
N ALA A 83 -36.52 0.59 -17.46
CA ALA A 83 -35.75 1.41 -18.40
C ALA A 83 -36.13 2.91 -18.29
N PRO A 84 -35.20 3.84 -18.55
CA PRO A 84 -35.47 5.28 -18.48
C PRO A 84 -36.45 5.76 -19.57
N GLN A 85 -37.24 6.79 -19.24
CA GLN A 85 -38.14 7.47 -20.17
C GLN A 85 -37.48 8.76 -20.72
N PRO A 86 -37.71 9.14 -21.99
CA PRO A 86 -37.20 10.39 -22.55
C PRO A 86 -38.01 11.60 -22.08
N SER A 87 -37.34 12.71 -21.78
CA SER A 87 -37.97 14.00 -21.48
C SER A 87 -38.27 14.79 -22.76
N SER A 88 -39.48 15.31 -22.90
CA SER A 88 -39.90 16.19 -24.01
C SER A 88 -40.30 17.59 -23.54
N ASP A 89 -40.31 18.52 -24.49
CA ASP A 89 -40.89 19.87 -24.46
C ASP A 89 -40.31 20.93 -23.49
N LEU A 90 -39.48 21.81 -24.06
CA LEU A 90 -39.82 23.24 -24.10
C LEU A 90 -39.60 23.77 -25.52
N SER A 91 -40.46 24.71 -25.95
CA SER A 91 -40.71 24.95 -27.37
C SER A 91 -40.45 26.39 -27.82
N GLY A 92 -39.72 26.54 -28.93
CA GLY A 92 -40.02 27.52 -29.97
C GLY A 92 -39.19 28.82 -30.02
N VAL A 93 -38.55 29.05 -31.18
CA VAL A 93 -38.60 30.29 -31.96
C VAL A 93 -38.19 29.94 -33.41
N SER A 94 -38.87 30.51 -34.41
CA SER A 94 -38.73 30.11 -35.82
C SER A 94 -37.80 31.02 -36.64
N PRO A 95 -37.04 30.48 -37.62
CA PRO A 95 -36.50 31.25 -38.73
C PRO A 95 -37.49 31.31 -39.92
N ARG A 96 -37.36 32.34 -40.78
CA ARG A 96 -38.09 32.48 -42.05
C ARG A 96 -37.22 32.10 -43.26
N ARG A 97 -37.87 31.86 -44.41
CA ARG A 97 -37.25 31.49 -45.70
C ARG A 97 -36.34 32.58 -46.28
N GLY A 98 -35.35 32.14 -47.06
CA GLY A 98 -34.71 32.85 -48.18
C GLY A 98 -34.34 31.83 -49.25
N ASP A 99 -34.56 32.16 -50.53
CA ASP A 99 -34.46 31.21 -51.65
C ASP A 99 -33.07 31.17 -52.33
N PRO A 100 -32.73 30.09 -53.10
CA PRO A 100 -31.36 29.81 -53.56
C PRO A 100 -31.06 30.28 -55.00
N LEU A 101 -29.78 30.22 -55.42
CA LEU A 101 -29.39 30.11 -56.84
C LEU A 101 -27.95 29.57 -57.04
N HIS A 102 -27.68 29.08 -58.26
CA HIS A 102 -26.39 28.70 -58.89
C HIS A 102 -25.60 27.43 -58.47
N ARG A 103 -25.84 26.37 -59.27
CA ARG A 103 -24.84 25.42 -59.85
C ARG A 103 -24.32 25.99 -61.20
N PRO A 104 -23.46 25.31 -62.03
CA PRO A 104 -22.86 23.95 -61.99
C PRO A 104 -21.29 23.99 -61.93
N GLY A 105 -20.47 22.94 -62.10
CA GLY A 105 -20.53 21.49 -62.44
C GLY A 105 -19.08 20.91 -62.34
N GLY A 106 -18.66 19.71 -62.74
CA GLY A 106 -19.32 18.51 -63.33
C GLY A 106 -18.31 17.67 -64.15
N ASP A 107 -18.08 16.39 -63.76
CA ASP A 107 -17.50 15.24 -64.51
C ASP A 107 -16.06 15.40 -65.10
N ASP A 108 -15.24 14.40 -65.52
CA ASP A 108 -15.17 12.91 -65.51
C ASP A 108 -13.66 12.50 -65.54
N PRO A 109 -13.20 11.37 -64.96
CA PRO A 109 -11.77 11.01 -64.95
C PRO A 109 -11.33 10.09 -66.11
N ARG A 110 -10.18 10.35 -66.75
CA ARG A 110 -9.50 9.41 -67.67
C ARG A 110 -8.06 9.79 -68.03
N ASP A 111 -7.31 8.80 -68.56
CA ASP A 111 -5.93 8.87 -69.10
C ASP A 111 -4.82 9.08 -68.02
N ARG A 112 -3.65 8.39 -68.02
CA ARG A 112 -2.98 7.51 -69.01
C ARG A 112 -2.38 6.23 -68.42
N ALA A 113 -2.02 5.30 -69.31
CA ALA A 113 -1.37 4.02 -69.01
C ALA A 113 0.06 3.89 -69.58
N GLY A 114 0.82 2.88 -69.11
CA GLY A 114 2.13 2.46 -69.62
C GLY A 114 3.20 2.41 -68.52
N ASN A 115 4.03 1.38 -68.37
CA ASN A 115 4.49 0.40 -69.36
C ASN A 115 4.69 -1.02 -68.73
N ARG A 116 4.90 -2.04 -69.57
CA ARG A 116 5.29 -3.41 -69.17
C ARG A 116 6.81 -3.58 -69.19
N LEU A 117 7.34 -4.55 -68.43
CA LEU A 117 8.28 -5.55 -68.96
C LEU A 117 8.44 -6.77 -68.02
N ARG A 118 9.00 -7.87 -68.53
CA ARG A 118 9.22 -9.15 -67.82
C ARG A 118 10.71 -9.51 -67.79
N ARG A 119 11.20 -10.06 -66.67
CA ARG A 119 12.08 -11.25 -66.51
C ARG A 119 12.47 -11.35 -65.02
N SER A 120 12.28 -12.47 -64.33
CA SER A 120 12.95 -13.78 -64.45
C SER A 120 14.41 -13.73 -63.98
N GLY A 121 14.69 -14.33 -62.81
CA GLY A 121 16.04 -14.48 -62.26
C GLY A 121 16.02 -14.88 -60.79
N ALA A 122 15.95 -16.17 -60.49
CA ALA A 122 16.11 -16.71 -59.14
C ALA A 122 17.47 -17.41 -59.03
N LEU A 123 18.25 -17.09 -58.00
CA LEU A 123 19.39 -17.89 -57.52
C LEU A 123 19.44 -17.82 -56.00
N ALA A 124 19.62 -18.98 -55.36
CA ALA A 124 19.77 -19.10 -53.91
C ALA A 124 21.25 -19.10 -53.52
N GLY A 125 21.61 -18.30 -52.51
CA GLY A 125 22.96 -18.28 -51.93
C GLY A 125 23.08 -19.26 -50.77
N THR A 126 23.35 -20.54 -51.04
CA THR A 126 23.66 -21.51 -49.97
C THR A 126 25.12 -21.37 -49.53
N VAL A 127 25.34 -21.00 -48.27
CA VAL A 127 26.66 -21.03 -47.62
C VAL A 127 26.95 -22.47 -47.18
N ARG A 128 28.18 -22.96 -47.41
CA ARG A 128 28.75 -24.13 -46.73
C ARG A 128 30.12 -23.77 -46.13
N PRO A 129 30.53 -24.42 -45.03
CA PRO A 129 31.66 -23.97 -44.22
C PRO A 129 32.99 -24.59 -44.66
N LEU A 130 34.09 -23.99 -44.17
CA LEU A 130 35.32 -24.71 -43.83
C LEU A 130 35.96 -24.06 -42.60
N SER A 131 36.66 -24.86 -41.80
CA SER A 131 37.46 -24.39 -40.66
C SER A 131 38.87 -23.97 -41.09
N ASP A 132 39.54 -23.14 -40.29
CA ASP A 132 40.72 -23.56 -39.50
C ASP A 132 41.28 -22.40 -38.63
N LEU A 133 42.07 -22.77 -37.62
CA LEU A 133 42.75 -21.90 -36.63
C LEU A 133 44.18 -21.53 -37.12
N PRO A 134 44.96 -20.58 -36.52
CA PRO A 134 44.93 -19.99 -35.15
C PRO A 134 44.76 -18.45 -35.17
N GLY A 135 44.75 -17.69 -34.06
CA GLY A 135 45.07 -17.95 -32.64
C GLY A 135 46.25 -17.07 -32.19
N GLY A 136 46.02 -16.15 -31.25
CA GLY A 136 47.00 -15.18 -30.77
C GLY A 136 46.48 -14.33 -29.62
N GLU A 137 47.35 -13.98 -28.67
CA GLU A 137 47.02 -13.34 -27.39
C GLU A 137 47.08 -11.79 -27.50
N GLY A 138 46.29 -11.09 -26.66
CA GLY A 138 46.16 -9.62 -26.70
C GLY A 138 46.14 -8.99 -25.31
N GLU A 139 47.31 -8.68 -24.75
CA GLU A 139 47.46 -8.08 -23.42
C GLU A 139 47.24 -6.54 -23.45
N VAL A 140 46.33 -6.03 -22.62
CA VAL A 140 45.95 -4.60 -22.62
C VAL A 140 46.85 -3.77 -21.70
N ARG A 141 47.81 -3.09 -22.32
CA ARG A 141 48.78 -2.18 -21.69
C ARG A 141 48.13 -0.91 -21.12
N LYS A 142 48.27 -0.65 -19.82
CA LYS A 142 48.00 0.67 -19.21
C LYS A 142 49.22 1.59 -19.35
N GLU A 143 48.99 2.82 -19.81
CA GLU A 143 50.03 3.87 -19.84
C GLU A 143 50.24 4.52 -18.46
N ARG A 144 51.40 5.16 -18.28
CA ARG A 144 51.72 6.01 -17.11
C ARG A 144 52.38 7.31 -17.57
N GLY A 145 51.82 8.45 -17.18
CA GLY A 145 52.49 9.74 -17.33
C GLY A 145 53.70 9.86 -16.40
N THR A 146 54.73 10.59 -16.83
CA THR A 146 55.99 10.79 -16.07
C THR A 146 56.27 12.29 -15.92
N VAL A 147 56.72 12.72 -14.74
CA VAL A 147 57.20 14.10 -14.48
C VAL A 147 58.50 14.03 -13.65
N HIS A 148 59.51 14.82 -14.02
CA HIS A 148 60.77 14.98 -13.27
C HIS A 148 60.61 16.04 -12.16
N GLY A 149 61.44 16.15 -11.11
CA GLY A 149 62.74 15.51 -10.85
C GLY A 149 63.88 16.54 -10.79
N ILE A 150 64.04 17.23 -9.64
CA ILE A 150 65.13 18.20 -9.36
C ILE A 150 65.63 17.95 -7.92
N SER A 151 66.89 18.29 -7.58
CA SER A 151 67.55 17.82 -6.35
C SER A 151 68.65 18.73 -5.78
N PHE A 152 68.68 18.84 -4.44
CA PHE A 152 69.82 19.22 -3.56
C PHE A 152 70.46 20.63 -3.73
N PRO A 153 71.39 21.08 -2.83
CA PRO A 153 71.77 20.61 -1.48
C PRO A 153 71.72 21.71 -0.38
N GLY A 154 72.00 21.35 0.88
CA GLY A 154 72.38 22.32 1.93
C GLY A 154 72.67 21.66 3.30
N ARG A 155 73.78 22.05 3.97
CA ARG A 155 74.11 21.64 5.35
C ARG A 155 74.27 22.88 6.24
N GLY A 156 73.83 22.79 7.49
CA GLY A 156 74.13 23.77 8.54
C GLY A 156 73.77 23.21 9.91
N ALA A 157 74.66 23.34 10.90
CA ALA A 157 74.46 22.83 12.26
C ALA A 157 74.85 23.90 13.28
N TRP A 158 73.92 24.28 14.16
CA TRP A 158 74.14 25.20 15.27
C TRP A 158 73.58 24.59 16.57
N ARG A 159 74.17 24.99 17.71
CA ARG A 159 73.84 24.49 19.06
C ARG A 159 73.32 25.65 19.90
N GLY A 160 72.32 25.44 20.76
CA GLY A 160 72.09 26.33 21.90
C GLY A 160 70.64 26.53 22.34
N GLY A 161 70.28 25.91 23.47
CA GLY A 161 69.90 26.68 24.66
C GLY A 161 68.55 27.36 24.78
N PHE A 162 67.71 26.74 25.62
CA PHE A 162 66.97 27.39 26.73
C PHE A 162 65.62 28.10 26.48
N VAL A 163 64.87 28.19 27.60
CA VAL A 163 63.54 28.79 27.80
C VAL A 163 62.40 28.08 27.07
N GLY A 164 61.40 27.61 27.83
CA GLY A 164 60.19 26.97 27.29
C GLY A 164 59.01 27.94 27.18
N LEU A 165 58.00 27.53 26.42
CA LEU A 165 56.67 28.16 26.42
C LEU A 165 55.60 27.06 26.56
N VAL A 166 54.55 27.34 27.32
CA VAL A 166 53.44 26.39 27.54
C VAL A 166 52.59 26.32 26.27
N VAL A 167 52.58 25.16 25.62
CA VAL A 167 51.62 24.84 24.55
C VAL A 167 50.65 23.79 25.10
N LEU A 168 49.49 24.26 25.57
CA LEU A 168 48.40 23.40 26.03
C LEU A 168 47.85 22.61 24.84
N SER A 169 48.15 21.32 24.76
CA SER A 169 47.76 20.47 23.64
C SER A 169 46.24 20.18 23.66
N LEU A 170 45.49 20.95 22.87
CA LEU A 170 44.09 20.69 22.54
C LEU A 170 43.98 19.41 21.69
N LEU A 171 43.95 18.26 22.35
CA LEU A 171 43.53 16.99 21.76
C LEU A 171 42.02 17.02 21.52
N VAL A 172 41.61 17.70 20.45
CA VAL A 172 40.26 17.58 19.89
C VAL A 172 40.14 16.18 19.28
N ALA A 173 39.69 15.23 20.09
CA ALA A 173 39.26 13.94 19.59
C ALA A 173 37.97 14.15 18.78
N CYS A 174 38.05 13.94 17.46
CA CYS A 174 36.85 13.81 16.63
C CYS A 174 36.15 12.50 16.98
N ALA A 175 35.33 12.53 18.04
CA ALA A 175 34.22 11.60 18.15
C ALA A 175 33.35 11.80 16.88
N PRO A 176 32.88 10.73 16.22
CA PRO A 176 31.85 10.89 15.22
C PRO A 176 30.63 11.50 15.92
N SER A 177 30.13 12.62 15.40
CA SER A 177 28.88 13.19 15.88
C SER A 177 27.77 12.18 15.62
N ALA A 178 27.38 11.45 16.66
CA ALA A 178 26.17 10.64 16.61
C ALA A 178 25.01 11.61 16.39
N THR A 179 24.45 11.62 15.17
CA THR A 179 23.14 12.19 14.90
C THR A 179 22.17 11.46 15.81
N SER A 180 21.83 12.10 16.93
CA SER A 180 20.76 11.64 17.79
C SER A 180 19.47 11.80 17.01
N THR A 181 19.07 10.74 16.31
CA THR A 181 17.68 10.51 15.93
C THR A 181 16.88 10.60 17.21
N VAL A 182 16.19 11.72 17.40
CA VAL A 182 15.26 11.89 18.51
C VAL A 182 14.10 10.97 18.20
N GLU A 183 14.11 9.77 18.77
CA GLU A 183 12.92 8.92 18.84
C GLU A 183 11.81 9.77 19.48
N ALA A 184 10.79 10.11 18.70
CA ALA A 184 9.67 10.93 19.14
C ALA A 184 8.94 10.17 20.25
N THR A 185 9.31 10.46 21.49
CA THR A 185 8.94 9.64 22.65
C THR A 185 7.44 9.75 22.85
N LEU A 186 6.70 8.68 22.56
CA LEU A 186 5.25 8.66 22.67
C LEU A 186 4.85 8.73 24.15
N THR A 187 4.49 9.94 24.59
CA THR A 187 4.02 10.22 25.95
C THR A 187 2.49 10.18 26.03
N PRO A 188 1.90 9.58 27.08
CA PRO A 188 0.45 9.59 27.28
C PRO A 188 -0.16 10.99 27.22
N VAL A 189 -1.24 11.13 26.46
CA VAL A 189 -1.97 12.38 26.25
C VAL A 189 -2.98 12.59 27.38
N PRO A 190 -3.03 13.77 28.02
CA PRO A 190 -3.96 14.04 29.11
C PRO A 190 -5.38 14.38 28.58
N LEU A 191 -6.09 13.34 28.12
CA LEU A 191 -7.47 13.46 27.62
C LEU A 191 -8.47 13.76 28.75
N ALA A 192 -9.46 14.62 28.47
CA ALA A 192 -10.59 14.84 29.37
C ALA A 192 -11.60 13.68 29.36
N ALA A 193 -12.45 13.60 30.39
CA ALA A 193 -13.46 12.55 30.48
C ALA A 193 -14.49 12.63 29.34
N GLY A 194 -14.42 11.68 28.40
CA GLY A 194 -15.24 11.65 27.18
C GLY A 194 -14.61 12.36 25.98
N GLU A 195 -13.40 12.89 26.10
CA GLU A 195 -12.57 13.28 24.96
C GLU A 195 -11.97 12.01 24.31
N ARG A 196 -11.87 12.02 22.99
CA ARG A 196 -11.21 10.96 22.20
C ARG A 196 -9.83 11.40 21.76
N LEU A 197 -8.92 10.45 21.55
CA LEU A 197 -7.61 10.77 20.98
C LEU A 197 -7.80 11.28 19.54
N ARG A 198 -7.52 12.57 19.28
CA ARG A 198 -7.53 13.14 17.92
C ARG A 198 -6.36 12.59 17.12
N VAL A 199 -6.66 11.74 16.14
CA VAL A 199 -5.72 11.05 15.27
C VAL A 199 -5.90 11.55 13.84
N VAL A 200 -4.79 11.80 13.14
CA VAL A 200 -4.81 12.01 11.68
C VAL A 200 -4.15 10.81 11.00
N ALA A 201 -4.72 10.37 9.88
CA ALA A 201 -4.07 9.47 8.93
C ALA A 201 -3.92 10.16 7.58
N THR A 202 -2.83 9.90 6.86
CA THR A 202 -2.58 10.48 5.53
C THR A 202 -3.51 9.91 4.46
N THR A 203 -3.32 8.63 4.10
CA THR A 203 -4.07 7.95 3.02
C THR A 203 -5.32 7.27 3.55
N THR A 204 -6.27 7.00 2.65
CA THR A 204 -7.49 6.22 2.97
C THR A 204 -7.17 4.80 3.44
N ILE A 205 -6.11 4.18 2.91
CA ILE A 205 -5.66 2.83 3.30
C ILE A 205 -5.10 2.84 4.73
N VAL A 206 -4.21 3.79 5.07
CA VAL A 206 -3.74 3.98 6.46
C VAL A 206 -4.91 4.34 7.38
N GLY A 207 -5.88 5.12 6.87
CA GLY A 207 -7.12 5.48 7.57
C GLY A 207 -7.97 4.28 7.99
N ASP A 208 -8.25 3.33 7.09
CA ASP A 208 -8.98 2.09 7.46
C ASP A 208 -8.21 1.30 8.52
N VAL A 209 -6.91 1.01 8.33
CA VAL A 209 -6.13 0.24 9.30
C VAL A 209 -6.09 0.92 10.68
N VAL A 210 -5.92 2.25 10.73
CA VAL A 210 -6.00 3.04 11.98
C VAL A 210 -7.40 2.99 12.60
N ALA A 211 -8.47 3.04 11.81
CA ALA A 211 -9.84 2.89 12.30
C ALA A 211 -10.12 1.48 12.85
N ARG A 212 -9.58 0.43 12.22
CA ARG A 212 -9.73 -0.97 12.66
C ARG A 212 -9.13 -1.20 14.03
N VAL A 213 -7.96 -0.63 14.32
CA VAL A 213 -7.31 -0.74 15.64
C VAL A 213 -7.93 0.23 16.65
N GLY A 214 -8.08 1.51 16.29
CA GLY A 214 -8.50 2.56 17.23
C GLY A 214 -9.98 2.56 17.59
N GLY A 215 -10.86 2.13 16.67
CA GLY A 215 -12.31 2.07 16.88
C GLY A 215 -12.92 3.36 17.44
N GLU A 216 -13.88 3.21 18.36
CA GLU A 216 -14.61 4.32 18.97
C GLU A 216 -13.83 5.10 20.05
N ALA A 217 -12.59 4.71 20.39
CA ALA A 217 -11.77 5.47 21.35
C ALA A 217 -11.03 6.67 20.69
N ILE A 218 -10.83 6.62 19.37
CA ILE A 218 -10.17 7.69 18.61
C ILE A 218 -11.18 8.61 17.89
N GLN A 219 -10.75 9.82 17.61
CA GLN A 219 -11.38 10.73 16.65
C GLN A 219 -10.45 10.81 15.44
N LEU A 220 -10.72 9.98 14.42
CA LEU A 220 -9.91 9.90 13.21
C LEU A 220 -10.32 10.96 12.18
N THR A 221 -9.33 11.66 11.63
CA THR A 221 -9.44 12.43 10.39
C THR A 221 -8.51 11.82 9.34
N VAL A 222 -9.01 11.53 8.15
CA VAL A 222 -8.18 11.12 6.99
C VAL A 222 -7.99 12.33 6.08
N LEU A 223 -6.75 12.63 5.70
CA LEU A 223 -6.45 13.77 4.82
C LEU A 223 -6.94 13.49 3.39
N LEU A 224 -6.39 12.46 2.76
CA LEU A 224 -6.77 12.07 1.40
C LEU A 224 -8.18 11.48 1.36
N GLN A 225 -8.93 11.83 0.33
CA GLN A 225 -10.24 11.27 0.02
C GLN A 225 -10.11 10.07 -0.92
N PRO A 226 -11.15 9.23 -1.03
CA PRO A 226 -11.24 8.18 -2.05
C PRO A 226 -10.94 8.70 -3.46
N GLY A 227 -9.95 8.10 -4.13
CA GLY A 227 -9.50 8.48 -5.47
C GLY A 227 -8.45 9.60 -5.55
N GLU A 228 -8.06 10.26 -4.45
CA GLU A 228 -6.93 11.21 -4.46
C GLU A 228 -5.57 10.46 -4.48
N ASP A 229 -4.63 10.91 -5.32
CA ASP A 229 -3.27 10.35 -5.44
C ASP A 229 -2.33 10.87 -4.34
N PRO A 230 -1.68 10.00 -3.53
CA PRO A 230 -0.72 10.43 -2.51
C PRO A 230 0.60 11.00 -3.05
N HIS A 231 1.02 10.63 -4.27
CA HIS A 231 2.29 11.12 -4.84
C HIS A 231 2.20 12.60 -5.27
N SER A 232 1.02 13.08 -5.64
CA SER A 232 0.77 14.45 -6.10
C SER A 232 -0.18 15.27 -5.21
N TYR A 233 -0.52 14.78 -4.02
CA TYR A 233 -1.46 15.44 -3.11
C TYR A 233 -1.02 16.83 -2.64
N HIS A 234 -1.98 17.76 -2.57
CA HIS A 234 -1.80 19.13 -2.09
C HIS A 234 -2.78 19.42 -0.94
N PRO A 235 -2.29 19.56 0.32
CA PRO A 235 -3.16 19.78 1.48
C PRO A 235 -4.04 21.03 1.38
N ARG A 236 -5.30 20.86 1.78
CA ARG A 236 -6.34 21.89 1.82
C ARG A 236 -6.24 22.64 3.17
N PRO A 237 -6.81 23.86 3.29
CA PRO A 237 -6.78 24.60 4.56
C PRO A 237 -7.39 23.85 5.76
N SER A 238 -8.36 22.96 5.54
CA SER A 238 -8.92 22.06 6.56
C SER A 238 -7.90 21.08 7.12
N ASP A 239 -6.96 20.63 6.29
CA ASP A 239 -5.97 19.62 6.64
C ASP A 239 -4.87 20.23 7.49
N LEU A 240 -4.53 21.50 7.24
CA LEU A 240 -3.66 22.29 8.09
C LEU A 240 -4.23 22.44 9.51
N THR A 241 -5.55 22.66 9.64
CA THR A 241 -6.25 22.68 10.94
C THR A 241 -6.27 21.29 11.59
N ALA A 242 -6.63 20.25 10.85
CA ALA A 242 -6.65 18.88 11.36
C ALA A 242 -5.28 18.45 11.88
N LEU A 243 -4.21 18.75 11.13
CA LEU A 243 -2.82 18.55 11.57
C LEU A 243 -2.52 19.40 12.80
N ALA A 244 -2.85 20.70 12.81
CA ALA A 244 -2.59 21.59 13.94
C ALA A 244 -3.14 21.04 15.26
N GLU A 245 -4.37 20.52 15.26
CA GLU A 245 -5.11 20.02 16.43
C GLU A 245 -4.82 18.55 16.80
N ALA A 246 -4.14 17.79 15.95
CA ALA A 246 -3.88 16.36 16.12
C ALA A 246 -2.96 16.04 17.31
N HIS A 247 -3.28 14.98 18.05
CA HIS A 247 -2.39 14.39 19.05
C HIS A 247 -1.34 13.47 18.43
N VAL A 248 -1.64 12.86 17.27
CA VAL A 248 -0.72 12.01 16.50
C VAL A 248 -1.09 11.99 15.02
N LEU A 249 -0.09 11.88 14.16
CA LEU A 249 -0.23 11.64 12.73
C LEU A 249 0.34 10.27 12.36
N PHE A 250 -0.47 9.42 11.73
CA PHE A 250 -0.01 8.19 11.07
C PHE A 250 0.25 8.44 9.58
N VAL A 251 1.40 7.97 9.11
CA VAL A 251 1.86 8.09 7.72
C VAL A 251 2.24 6.72 7.17
N ASN A 252 2.10 6.50 5.87
CA ASN A 252 2.70 5.34 5.19
C ASN A 252 4.21 5.35 5.41
N GLY A 253 4.86 6.49 5.15
CA GLY A 253 6.32 6.62 5.17
C GLY A 253 6.95 6.12 3.88
N LEU A 254 8.24 5.80 3.94
CA LEU A 254 9.09 5.49 2.77
C LEU A 254 9.02 6.56 1.66
N GLY A 255 8.71 7.81 2.02
CA GLY A 255 8.65 8.94 1.08
C GLY A 255 7.37 9.02 0.23
N LEU A 256 6.31 8.26 0.54
CA LEU A 256 5.02 8.37 -0.17
C LEU A 256 4.45 9.79 -0.09
N GLU A 257 4.36 10.34 1.11
CA GLU A 257 3.74 11.65 1.35
C GLU A 257 4.72 12.82 1.17
N ALA A 258 5.24 12.99 -0.04
CA ALA A 258 6.26 14.00 -0.37
C ALA A 258 5.89 15.46 0.02
N PHE A 259 4.59 15.78 0.12
CA PHE A 259 4.09 17.08 0.58
C PHE A 259 4.28 17.33 2.09
N LEU A 260 4.48 16.29 2.89
CA LEU A 260 4.23 16.33 4.32
C LEU A 260 5.30 17.11 5.10
N ASP A 261 6.58 16.94 4.75
CA ASP A 261 7.70 17.61 5.43
C ASP A 261 7.62 19.14 5.37
N GLU A 262 7.09 19.69 4.27
CA GLU A 262 6.82 21.13 4.17
C GLU A 262 5.55 21.53 4.90
N THR A 263 4.50 20.71 4.79
CA THR A 263 3.22 20.94 5.46
C THR A 263 3.39 21.00 6.99
N LEU A 264 4.12 20.06 7.58
CA LEU A 264 4.40 20.03 9.03
C LEU A 264 5.30 21.20 9.48
N ARG A 265 6.28 21.62 8.67
CA ARG A 265 7.07 22.83 8.95
C ARG A 265 6.22 24.11 8.93
N ASN A 266 5.21 24.18 8.06
CA ASN A 266 4.31 25.32 7.94
C ASN A 266 3.21 25.34 9.02
N VAL A 267 2.72 24.17 9.46
CA VAL A 267 1.75 24.03 10.56
C VAL A 267 2.42 24.20 11.93
N GLY A 268 3.64 23.68 12.10
CA GLY A 268 4.38 23.68 13.36
C GLY A 268 3.79 22.77 14.44
N GLY A 269 4.40 22.79 15.62
CA GLY A 269 4.01 21.99 16.79
C GLY A 269 4.61 20.58 16.83
N ASP A 270 4.97 20.13 18.03
CA ASP A 270 5.81 18.95 18.29
C ASP A 270 5.01 17.63 18.37
N ARG A 271 4.03 17.44 17.48
CA ARG A 271 3.21 16.21 17.48
C ARG A 271 4.02 14.99 16.99
N PRO A 272 3.83 13.79 17.56
CA PRO A 272 4.43 12.58 17.03
C PRO A 272 3.89 12.27 15.62
N VAL A 273 4.81 11.87 14.75
CA VAL A 273 4.54 11.33 13.41
C VAL A 273 5.00 9.88 13.43
N VAL A 274 4.09 8.95 13.17
CA VAL A 274 4.34 7.51 13.22
C VAL A 274 4.25 6.95 11.81
N SER A 275 5.37 6.46 11.27
CA SER A 275 5.33 5.64 10.05
C SER A 275 4.79 4.27 10.40
N VAL A 276 3.69 3.88 9.78
CA VAL A 276 3.14 2.52 9.96
C VAL A 276 4.04 1.46 9.33
N SER A 277 4.90 1.85 8.38
CA SER A 277 5.86 0.98 7.70
C SER A 277 7.20 0.80 8.43
N GLU A 278 7.36 1.33 9.65
CA GLU A 278 8.60 1.15 10.42
C GLU A 278 8.89 -0.33 10.68
N GLY A 279 10.15 -0.73 10.58
CA GLY A 279 10.57 -2.14 10.63
C GLY A 279 10.39 -2.96 9.34
N ILE A 280 9.68 -2.47 8.32
CA ILE A 280 9.59 -3.13 7.01
C ILE A 280 10.92 -2.98 6.25
N THR A 281 11.43 -4.05 5.66
CA THR A 281 12.60 -3.99 4.76
C THR A 281 12.20 -3.41 3.40
N PRO A 282 12.67 -2.23 2.99
CA PRO A 282 12.16 -1.60 1.77
C PRO A 282 12.71 -2.27 0.50
N ARG A 283 11.82 -2.51 -0.47
CA ARG A 283 12.21 -2.67 -1.87
C ARG A 283 12.80 -1.36 -2.42
N ARG A 284 13.58 -1.45 -3.48
CA ARG A 284 14.12 -0.28 -4.21
C ARG A 284 13.28 -0.02 -5.45
N HIS A 285 13.03 1.25 -5.77
CA HIS A 285 12.26 1.61 -6.95
C HIS A 285 13.03 1.20 -8.25
N PRO A 286 12.42 0.45 -9.20
CA PRO A 286 13.16 -0.18 -10.31
C PRO A 286 13.95 0.77 -11.21
N ARG A 287 13.49 2.03 -11.37
CA ARG A 287 14.18 3.06 -12.18
C ARG A 287 14.82 4.17 -11.34
N ASN A 288 14.76 4.07 -10.00
CA ASN A 288 15.42 5.00 -9.09
C ASN A 288 15.93 4.27 -7.83
N PRO A 289 17.04 3.51 -7.91
CA PRO A 289 17.45 2.60 -6.85
C PRO A 289 17.78 3.26 -5.50
N ASP A 290 17.98 4.58 -5.47
CA ASP A 290 18.24 5.37 -4.27
C ASP A 290 16.95 5.76 -3.53
N GLN A 291 15.78 5.60 -4.15
CA GLN A 291 14.47 5.74 -3.50
C GLN A 291 13.90 4.35 -3.15
N PRO A 292 13.32 4.18 -1.94
CA PRO A 292 12.54 3.00 -1.62
C PRO A 292 11.24 2.98 -2.43
N ASP A 293 10.69 1.78 -2.64
CA ASP A 293 9.34 1.57 -3.13
C ASP A 293 8.36 1.70 -1.94
N PRO A 294 7.44 2.69 -1.93
CA PRO A 294 6.59 2.95 -0.77
C PRO A 294 5.34 2.07 -0.70
N HIS A 295 5.02 1.29 -1.74
CA HIS A 295 3.75 0.59 -1.92
C HIS A 295 3.66 -0.72 -1.11
N VAL A 296 4.12 -0.69 0.15
CA VAL A 296 4.31 -1.88 1.00
C VAL A 296 3.01 -2.68 1.23
N TRP A 297 1.85 -2.01 1.20
CA TRP A 297 0.56 -2.57 1.55
C TRP A 297 0.07 -3.68 0.62
N PHE A 298 0.66 -3.85 -0.57
CA PHE A 298 0.30 -4.97 -1.44
C PHE A 298 0.82 -6.33 -0.96
N ASP A 299 1.80 -6.38 -0.05
CA ASP A 299 1.99 -7.55 0.81
C ASP A 299 1.15 -7.37 2.07
N VAL A 300 0.21 -8.29 2.31
CA VAL A 300 -0.71 -8.23 3.46
C VAL A 300 0.05 -8.36 4.78
N ARG A 301 1.24 -8.99 4.78
CA ARG A 301 2.09 -9.15 5.96
C ARG A 301 2.77 -7.85 6.38
N ASN A 302 2.99 -6.93 5.45
CA ASN A 302 3.41 -5.57 5.78
C ASN A 302 2.29 -4.81 6.51
N VAL A 303 1.02 -5.06 6.18
CA VAL A 303 -0.12 -4.45 6.88
C VAL A 303 -0.34 -5.08 8.26
N ILE A 304 0.12 -6.31 8.52
CA ILE A 304 0.23 -6.84 9.89
C ILE A 304 1.24 -6.02 10.72
N VAL A 305 2.40 -5.68 10.15
CA VAL A 305 3.38 -4.78 10.82
C VAL A 305 2.79 -3.38 11.03
N TRP A 306 1.98 -2.87 10.11
CA TRP A 306 1.24 -1.61 10.31
C TRP A 306 0.33 -1.69 11.53
N VAL A 307 -0.41 -2.79 11.71
CA VAL A 307 -1.28 -3.00 12.88
C VAL A 307 -0.49 -3.03 14.18
N ASP A 308 0.67 -3.70 14.22
CA ASP A 308 1.54 -3.74 15.39
C ASP A 308 2.07 -2.34 15.76
N ASN A 309 2.49 -1.56 14.76
CA ASN A 309 2.96 -0.18 14.93
C ASN A 309 1.83 0.77 15.40
N ILE A 310 0.61 0.62 14.88
CA ILE A 310 -0.57 1.41 15.29
C ILE A 310 -1.03 1.03 16.70
N GLU A 311 -1.11 -0.26 17.04
CA GLU A 311 -1.45 -0.74 18.38
C GLU A 311 -0.48 -0.18 19.43
N THR A 312 0.83 -0.27 19.14
CA THR A 312 1.90 0.24 19.99
C THR A 312 1.76 1.75 20.20
N ALA A 313 1.54 2.51 19.12
CA ALA A 313 1.45 3.96 19.19
C ALA A 313 0.19 4.45 19.93
N LEU A 314 -0.99 3.89 19.61
CA LEU A 314 -2.24 4.24 20.28
C LEU A 314 -2.21 3.86 21.77
N SER A 315 -1.66 2.70 22.12
CA SER A 315 -1.53 2.26 23.52
C SER A 315 -0.54 3.09 24.34
N ALA A 316 0.51 3.66 23.71
CA ALA A 316 1.44 4.57 24.37
C ALA A 316 0.83 5.98 24.59
N LEU A 317 0.05 6.46 23.63
CA LEU A 317 -0.59 7.79 23.67
C LEU A 317 -1.86 7.81 24.52
N ASP A 318 -2.59 6.70 24.57
CA ASP A 318 -3.83 6.54 25.34
C ASP A 318 -3.86 5.18 26.08
N PRO A 319 -3.10 5.04 27.19
CA PRO A 319 -3.04 3.79 27.95
C PRO A 319 -4.37 3.38 28.60
N ALA A 320 -5.37 4.25 28.64
CA ALA A 320 -6.70 3.94 29.20
C ALA A 320 -7.52 3.00 28.30
N HIS A 321 -7.18 2.93 27.01
CA HIS A 321 -7.84 2.07 26.02
C HIS A 321 -6.89 1.01 25.42
N ALA A 322 -5.70 0.78 26.00
CA ALA A 322 -4.73 -0.20 25.51
C ALA A 322 -5.32 -1.62 25.32
N ASP A 323 -6.12 -2.11 26.27
CA ASP A 323 -6.79 -3.42 26.17
C ASP A 323 -7.78 -3.49 24.97
N LEU A 324 -8.40 -2.36 24.59
CA LEU A 324 -9.27 -2.26 23.42
C LEU A 324 -8.45 -2.26 22.13
N TYR A 325 -7.37 -1.48 22.07
CA TYR A 325 -6.47 -1.44 20.91
C TYR A 325 -5.86 -2.82 20.64
N ALA A 326 -5.41 -3.53 21.68
CA ALA A 326 -4.86 -4.88 21.56
C ALA A 326 -5.90 -5.91 21.08
N ALA A 327 -7.13 -5.87 21.60
CA ALA A 327 -8.21 -6.76 21.17
C ALA A 327 -8.63 -6.52 19.71
N ASN A 328 -8.75 -5.25 19.31
CA ASN A 328 -9.06 -4.85 17.94
C ASN A 328 -7.94 -5.25 16.96
N ALA A 329 -6.68 -4.98 17.33
CA ALA A 329 -5.51 -5.34 16.54
C ALA A 329 -5.38 -6.86 16.37
N ALA A 330 -5.62 -7.66 17.41
CA ALA A 330 -5.64 -9.12 17.31
C ALA A 330 -6.71 -9.61 16.31
N ALA A 331 -7.95 -9.12 16.43
CA ALA A 331 -9.04 -9.50 15.52
C ALA A 331 -8.78 -9.07 14.06
N TYR A 332 -8.11 -7.93 13.83
CA TYR A 332 -7.76 -7.49 12.48
C TYR A 332 -6.53 -8.23 11.92
N ARG A 333 -5.55 -8.62 12.75
CA ARG A 333 -4.46 -9.53 12.35
C ARG A 333 -5.00 -10.88 11.85
N GLU A 334 -5.95 -11.50 12.56
CA GLU A 334 -6.61 -12.73 12.09
C GLU A 334 -7.30 -12.55 10.72
N ALA A 335 -7.93 -11.39 10.48
CA ALA A 335 -8.54 -11.06 9.19
C ALA A 335 -7.51 -10.85 8.06
N LEU A 336 -6.35 -10.27 8.37
CA LEU A 336 -5.23 -10.09 7.44
C LEU A 336 -4.55 -11.43 7.13
N GLU A 337 -4.33 -12.31 8.10
CA GLU A 337 -3.81 -13.66 7.87
C GLU A 337 -4.76 -14.49 6.98
N ALA A 338 -6.07 -14.40 7.21
CA ALA A 338 -7.07 -15.04 6.36
C ALA A 338 -7.13 -14.45 4.94
N LEU A 339 -6.79 -13.17 4.77
CA LEU A 339 -6.65 -12.51 3.47
C LEU A 339 -5.38 -12.97 2.73
N ASP A 340 -4.22 -12.95 3.40
CA ASP A 340 -2.93 -13.44 2.88
C ASP A 340 -3.03 -14.89 2.35
N ALA A 341 -3.73 -15.75 3.10
CA ALA A 341 -4.02 -17.12 2.69
C ALA A 341 -4.97 -17.19 1.48
N TRP A 342 -6.10 -16.44 1.50
CA TRP A 342 -7.07 -16.43 0.40
C TRP A 342 -6.47 -15.90 -0.91
N ILE A 343 -5.60 -14.89 -0.86
CA ILE A 343 -4.90 -14.38 -2.05
C ILE A 343 -3.98 -15.46 -2.62
N ALA A 344 -3.20 -16.14 -1.78
CA ALA A 344 -2.34 -17.23 -2.22
C ALA A 344 -3.15 -18.37 -2.89
N GLU A 345 -4.34 -18.70 -2.36
CA GLU A 345 -5.27 -19.65 -3.00
C GLU A 345 -5.78 -19.17 -4.36
N GLN A 346 -6.15 -17.89 -4.52
CA GLN A 346 -6.59 -17.37 -5.83
C GLN A 346 -5.45 -17.34 -6.84
N VAL A 347 -4.26 -16.85 -6.44
CA VAL A 347 -3.08 -16.74 -7.30
C VAL A 347 -2.57 -18.12 -7.76
N ALA A 348 -2.67 -19.15 -6.91
CA ALA A 348 -2.35 -20.52 -7.30
C ALA A 348 -3.22 -21.06 -8.45
N THR A 349 -4.36 -20.42 -8.78
CA THR A 349 -5.17 -20.77 -9.95
C THR A 349 -4.71 -20.14 -11.26
N VAL A 350 -3.76 -19.20 -11.22
CA VAL A 350 -3.08 -18.61 -12.39
C VAL A 350 -1.83 -19.45 -12.70
N PRO A 351 -1.65 -19.95 -13.95
CA PRO A 351 -0.41 -20.60 -14.38
C PRO A 351 0.80 -19.69 -14.17
N GLU A 352 1.95 -20.23 -13.79
CA GLU A 352 3.12 -19.42 -13.40
C GLU A 352 3.65 -18.59 -14.58
N GLU A 353 3.58 -19.15 -15.79
CA GLU A 353 3.88 -18.49 -17.06
C GLU A 353 2.96 -17.29 -17.36
N ASN A 354 1.76 -17.24 -16.76
CA ASN A 354 0.79 -16.16 -16.90
C ASN A 354 0.85 -15.13 -15.77
N ARG A 355 1.65 -15.33 -14.72
CA ARG A 355 1.77 -14.40 -13.58
C ARG A 355 2.63 -13.17 -13.93
N LYS A 356 2.25 -12.46 -14.99
CA LYS A 356 2.91 -11.24 -15.46
C LYS A 356 1.97 -10.05 -15.38
N LEU A 357 2.44 -8.95 -14.81
CA LEU A 357 1.66 -7.72 -14.60
C LEU A 357 2.20 -6.58 -15.48
N VAL A 358 1.28 -5.89 -16.13
CA VAL A 358 1.49 -4.55 -16.72
C VAL A 358 0.52 -3.60 -16.04
N THR A 359 1.02 -2.52 -15.43
CA THR A 359 0.22 -1.62 -14.57
C THR A 359 0.38 -0.15 -14.98
N ASN A 360 -0.28 0.81 -14.30
CA ASN A 360 0.03 2.23 -14.57
C ASN A 360 1.46 2.56 -14.09
N HIS A 361 1.83 2.43 -12.81
CA HIS A 361 3.21 2.70 -12.35
C HIS A 361 3.82 1.53 -11.54
N PRO A 362 5.09 1.60 -11.10
CA PRO A 362 5.76 0.55 -10.32
C PRO A 362 5.22 0.31 -8.88
N ALA A 363 3.90 0.13 -8.73
CA ALA A 363 3.23 -0.07 -7.45
C ALA A 363 3.23 -1.53 -6.96
N PHE A 364 3.09 -2.51 -7.86
CA PHE A 364 2.85 -3.91 -7.51
C PHE A 364 4.13 -4.69 -7.14
N GLY A 365 5.19 -4.00 -6.70
CA GLY A 365 6.47 -4.60 -6.37
C GLY A 365 6.38 -5.61 -5.22
N TYR A 366 5.75 -5.22 -4.11
CA TYR A 366 5.57 -6.12 -2.95
C TYR A 366 4.58 -7.25 -3.25
N PHE A 367 3.55 -7.00 -4.07
CA PHE A 367 2.65 -8.04 -4.57
C PHE A 367 3.40 -9.13 -5.35
N ALA A 368 4.30 -8.70 -6.23
CA ALA A 368 5.08 -9.57 -7.11
C ALA A 368 5.97 -10.53 -6.32
N ASP A 369 6.75 -10.01 -5.36
CA ASP A 369 7.59 -10.85 -4.48
C ASP A 369 6.73 -11.78 -3.61
N ARG A 370 5.66 -11.26 -3.00
CA ARG A 370 4.86 -12.00 -2.02
C ARG A 370 4.10 -13.16 -2.67
N TYR A 371 3.49 -12.96 -3.83
CA TYR A 371 2.60 -13.94 -4.46
C TYR A 371 3.17 -14.59 -5.73
N GLY A 372 4.37 -14.22 -6.16
CA GLY A 372 5.06 -14.85 -7.28
C GLY A 372 4.57 -14.37 -8.65
N PHE A 373 4.52 -13.05 -8.85
CA PHE A 373 4.33 -12.43 -10.17
C PHE A 373 5.61 -11.73 -10.64
N GLU A 374 5.66 -11.39 -11.92
CA GLU A 374 6.67 -10.49 -12.51
C GLU A 374 5.99 -9.22 -13.05
N GLN A 375 6.37 -8.04 -12.55
CA GLN A 375 5.90 -6.76 -13.09
C GLN A 375 6.76 -6.38 -14.30
N ILE A 376 6.36 -6.81 -15.50
CA ILE A 376 7.16 -6.69 -16.73
C ILE A 376 7.15 -5.29 -17.36
N GLY A 377 6.21 -4.43 -16.98
CA GLY A 377 6.00 -3.14 -17.64
C GLY A 377 5.05 -2.21 -16.91
N THR A 378 5.17 -0.92 -17.18
CA THR A 378 4.41 0.16 -16.51
C THR A 378 4.18 1.31 -17.48
N VAL A 379 2.93 1.80 -17.61
CA VAL A 379 2.57 2.96 -18.46
C VAL A 379 3.34 4.22 -18.10
N TYR A 380 3.54 4.46 -16.80
CA TYR A 380 4.26 5.57 -16.19
C TYR A 380 5.57 5.07 -15.55
N PRO A 381 6.73 5.22 -16.23
CA PRO A 381 8.03 4.67 -15.85
C PRO A 381 8.57 4.93 -14.44
N VAL A 382 8.25 6.08 -13.85
CA VAL A 382 8.97 6.61 -12.67
C VAL A 382 8.02 6.95 -11.52
N SER A 383 6.89 7.57 -11.82
CA SER A 383 5.80 7.89 -10.88
C SER A 383 4.55 8.27 -11.68
N PRO A 384 3.35 8.27 -11.08
CA PRO A 384 2.11 8.72 -11.74
C PRO A 384 2.21 10.10 -12.41
N SER A 385 3.00 11.00 -11.82
CA SER A 385 3.15 12.39 -12.26
C SER A 385 4.25 12.61 -13.31
N ALA A 386 4.93 11.55 -13.76
CA ALA A 386 6.06 11.62 -14.67
C ALA A 386 5.70 11.10 -16.07
N GLU A 387 5.49 12.02 -17.01
CA GLU A 387 5.12 11.73 -18.40
C GLU A 387 6.13 10.76 -19.07
N PRO A 388 5.69 9.62 -19.63
CA PRO A 388 6.57 8.68 -20.32
C PRO A 388 7.13 9.25 -21.63
N SER A 389 8.31 8.78 -22.02
CA SER A 389 8.81 9.04 -23.38
C SER A 389 8.11 8.12 -24.40
N ALA A 390 8.04 8.55 -25.66
CA ALA A 390 7.60 7.68 -26.75
C ALA A 390 8.45 6.39 -26.87
N GLN A 391 9.70 6.40 -26.38
CA GLN A 391 10.53 5.20 -26.31
C GLN A 391 10.13 4.28 -25.15
N ASP A 392 9.54 4.79 -24.05
CA ASP A 392 8.99 3.96 -22.98
C ASP A 392 7.68 3.30 -23.43
N ILE A 393 6.79 4.05 -24.10
CA ILE A 393 5.54 3.54 -24.69
C ILE A 393 5.84 2.39 -25.66
N ALA A 394 6.72 2.61 -26.66
CA ALA A 394 7.08 1.57 -27.63
C ALA A 394 7.77 0.34 -26.99
N ARG A 395 8.51 0.52 -25.88
CA ARG A 395 9.08 -0.59 -25.09
C ARG A 395 8.00 -1.36 -24.33
N LEU A 396 6.95 -0.68 -23.85
CA LEU A 396 5.84 -1.31 -23.16
C LEU A 396 4.97 -2.14 -24.11
N GLU A 397 4.64 -1.60 -25.28
CA GLU A 397 3.92 -2.34 -26.31
C GLU A 397 4.67 -3.62 -26.74
N GLU A 398 5.99 -3.51 -26.95
CA GLU A 398 6.83 -4.66 -27.32
C GLU A 398 6.87 -5.69 -26.18
N ALA A 399 6.96 -5.25 -24.91
CA ALA A 399 6.88 -6.16 -23.76
C ALA A 399 5.51 -6.89 -23.70
N ILE A 400 4.40 -6.17 -23.90
CA ILE A 400 3.04 -6.76 -23.95
C ILE A 400 2.98 -7.85 -25.04
N ARG A 401 3.44 -7.54 -26.25
CA ARG A 401 3.45 -8.45 -27.40
C ARG A 401 4.41 -9.64 -27.20
N GLN A 402 5.61 -9.40 -26.68
CA GLN A 402 6.65 -10.41 -26.44
C GLN A 402 6.23 -11.42 -25.37
N TYR A 403 5.63 -10.95 -24.28
CA TYR A 403 5.31 -11.79 -23.11
C TYR A 403 3.89 -12.35 -23.12
N GLY A 404 3.04 -11.92 -24.07
CA GLY A 404 1.68 -12.42 -24.28
C GLY A 404 0.69 -12.04 -23.19
N VAL A 405 0.86 -10.87 -22.57
CA VAL A 405 0.02 -10.45 -21.43
C VAL A 405 -1.36 -10.01 -21.92
N PRO A 406 -2.47 -10.55 -21.38
CA PRO A 406 -3.82 -10.32 -21.93
C PRO A 406 -4.47 -9.01 -21.47
N ALA A 407 -3.89 -8.30 -20.49
CA ALA A 407 -4.48 -7.09 -19.91
C ALA A 407 -3.44 -6.08 -19.42
N ILE A 408 -3.82 -4.79 -19.42
CA ILE A 408 -3.19 -3.71 -18.67
C ILE A 408 -4.07 -3.42 -17.44
N PHE A 409 -3.44 -3.39 -16.27
CA PHE A 409 -4.07 -3.13 -14.98
C PHE A 409 -4.00 -1.63 -14.66
N THR A 410 -5.12 -0.92 -14.82
CA THR A 410 -5.18 0.54 -14.62
C THR A 410 -5.52 0.90 -13.18
N GLU A 411 -5.30 2.17 -12.81
CA GLU A 411 -5.30 2.59 -11.40
C GLU A 411 -6.30 3.72 -11.14
N ASN A 412 -7.04 3.63 -10.03
CA ASN A 412 -8.16 4.51 -9.68
C ASN A 412 -7.80 5.98 -9.36
N THR A 413 -6.51 6.33 -9.31
CA THR A 413 -6.00 7.67 -8.96
C THR A 413 -5.31 8.39 -10.12
N VAL A 414 -5.25 7.77 -11.31
CA VAL A 414 -4.47 8.26 -12.48
C VAL A 414 -5.36 8.35 -13.72
N ASN A 415 -5.06 9.27 -14.63
CA ASN A 415 -5.79 9.41 -15.91
C ASN A 415 -5.60 8.14 -16.78
N PRO A 416 -6.67 7.42 -17.17
CA PRO A 416 -6.55 6.17 -17.93
C PRO A 416 -6.19 6.37 -19.41
N ALA A 417 -6.31 7.58 -19.97
CA ALA A 417 -6.28 7.81 -21.42
C ALA A 417 -5.03 7.27 -22.15
N LEU A 418 -3.85 7.25 -21.50
CA LEU A 418 -2.65 6.67 -22.11
C LEU A 418 -2.63 5.14 -22.02
N ALA A 419 -3.15 4.56 -20.94
CA ALA A 419 -3.35 3.12 -20.86
C ALA A 419 -4.41 2.64 -21.87
N GLU A 420 -5.48 3.43 -22.05
CA GLU A 420 -6.50 3.22 -23.08
C GLU A 420 -5.89 3.16 -24.48
N GLN A 421 -5.06 4.14 -24.85
CA GLN A 421 -4.37 4.13 -26.15
C GLN A 421 -3.46 2.90 -26.32
N ILE A 422 -2.65 2.55 -25.31
CA ILE A 422 -1.73 1.40 -25.40
C ILE A 422 -2.51 0.07 -25.46
N ALA A 423 -3.69 -0.02 -24.85
CA ALA A 423 -4.59 -1.16 -24.99
C ALA A 423 -5.18 -1.27 -26.40
N GLU A 424 -5.59 -0.15 -27.02
CA GLU A 424 -6.01 -0.12 -28.43
C GLU A 424 -4.86 -0.51 -29.38
N ASP A 425 -3.65 0.02 -29.18
CA ASP A 425 -2.45 -0.24 -30.01
C ASP A 425 -1.89 -1.67 -29.83
N THR A 426 -2.30 -2.42 -28.79
CA THR A 426 -1.85 -3.81 -28.55
C THR A 426 -2.96 -4.86 -28.59
N GLY A 427 -4.23 -4.48 -28.53
CA GLY A 427 -5.39 -5.38 -28.56
C GLY A 427 -5.66 -6.13 -27.25
N VAL A 428 -5.18 -5.61 -26.11
CA VAL A 428 -5.34 -6.21 -24.77
C VAL A 428 -6.49 -5.57 -23.98
N ALA A 429 -6.96 -6.24 -22.93
CA ALA A 429 -8.00 -5.71 -22.06
C ALA A 429 -7.47 -4.60 -21.12
N LEU A 430 -8.37 -3.73 -20.65
CA LEU A 430 -8.13 -2.83 -19.53
C LEU A 430 -8.85 -3.36 -18.30
N VAL A 431 -8.16 -3.42 -17.17
CA VAL A 431 -8.70 -3.94 -15.91
C VAL A 431 -8.43 -2.93 -14.80
N PRO A 432 -9.43 -2.16 -14.33
CA PRO A 432 -9.23 -1.15 -13.30
C PRO A 432 -9.06 -1.77 -11.92
N LEU A 433 -8.06 -1.27 -11.18
CA LEU A 433 -7.65 -1.67 -9.83
C LEU A 433 -7.65 -0.47 -8.86
N TYR A 434 -7.64 -0.76 -7.56
CA TYR A 434 -7.60 0.23 -6.47
C TYR A 434 -6.23 0.23 -5.79
N THR A 435 -5.39 1.22 -6.09
CA THR A 435 -3.97 1.14 -5.74
C THR A 435 -3.54 2.09 -4.62
N GLY A 436 -3.59 3.40 -4.87
CA GLY A 436 -3.16 4.43 -3.91
C GLY A 436 -4.25 4.90 -2.94
N SER A 437 -5.52 4.54 -3.19
CA SER A 437 -6.65 4.98 -2.37
C SER A 437 -7.83 4.00 -2.44
N LEU A 438 -8.53 3.82 -1.32
CA LEU A 438 -9.79 3.06 -1.22
C LEU A 438 -10.91 3.67 -2.10
N GLY A 439 -11.96 2.89 -2.31
CA GLY A 439 -13.19 3.35 -2.96
C GLY A 439 -14.07 4.22 -2.06
N GLY A 440 -14.90 5.05 -2.69
CA GLY A 440 -15.87 5.89 -1.99
C GLY A 440 -17.10 5.11 -1.49
N PRO A 441 -17.97 5.73 -0.67
CA PRO A 441 -19.19 5.09 -0.19
C PRO A 441 -20.09 4.60 -1.34
N GLY A 442 -20.53 3.35 -1.25
CA GLY A 442 -21.28 2.64 -2.30
C GLY A 442 -20.42 1.92 -3.33
N SER A 443 -19.09 1.96 -3.24
CA SER A 443 -18.18 1.28 -4.18
C SER A 443 -18.06 -0.23 -3.95
N GLY A 444 -18.26 -0.69 -2.71
CA GLY A 444 -17.89 -2.06 -2.31
C GLY A 444 -16.39 -2.29 -2.15
N VAL A 445 -15.57 -1.23 -2.21
CA VAL A 445 -14.10 -1.25 -2.01
C VAL A 445 -13.72 -0.28 -0.88
N GLU A 446 -14.48 -0.34 0.21
CA GLU A 446 -14.50 0.66 1.30
C GLU A 446 -13.49 0.35 2.42
N SER A 447 -12.77 -0.77 2.34
CA SER A 447 -11.71 -1.17 3.27
C SER A 447 -10.52 -1.76 2.54
N TYR A 448 -9.37 -1.85 3.22
CA TYR A 448 -8.17 -2.49 2.67
C TYR A 448 -8.42 -3.98 2.32
N VAL A 449 -9.25 -4.67 3.10
CA VAL A 449 -9.60 -6.08 2.85
C VAL A 449 -10.46 -6.20 1.58
N ASP A 450 -11.36 -5.24 1.33
CA ASP A 450 -12.19 -5.23 0.13
C ASP A 450 -11.38 -4.84 -1.11
N LEU A 451 -10.45 -3.89 -0.98
CA LEU A 451 -9.47 -3.52 -2.02
C LEU A 451 -8.67 -4.73 -2.49
N MET A 452 -8.01 -5.43 -1.57
CA MET A 452 -7.20 -6.59 -1.92
C MET A 452 -8.05 -7.75 -2.46
N ARG A 453 -9.33 -7.87 -2.06
CA ARG A 453 -10.26 -8.86 -2.62
C ARG A 453 -10.71 -8.51 -4.03
N TYR A 454 -11.03 -7.25 -4.30
CA TYR A 454 -11.41 -6.77 -5.62
C TYR A 454 -10.24 -6.91 -6.61
N ASP A 455 -9.08 -6.36 -6.27
CA ASP A 455 -7.90 -6.34 -7.14
C ASP A 455 -7.43 -7.74 -7.50
N VAL A 456 -7.30 -8.63 -6.50
CA VAL A 456 -6.86 -10.01 -6.73
C VAL A 456 -7.86 -10.79 -7.55
N THR A 457 -9.17 -10.56 -7.38
CA THR A 457 -10.19 -11.19 -8.23
C THR A 457 -10.01 -10.74 -9.69
N ALA A 458 -9.89 -9.42 -9.93
CA ALA A 458 -9.74 -8.85 -11.26
C ALA A 458 -8.44 -9.31 -11.97
N ILE A 459 -7.31 -9.34 -11.25
CA ILE A 459 -6.03 -9.86 -11.74
C ILE A 459 -6.14 -11.36 -12.10
N VAL A 460 -6.75 -12.16 -11.21
CA VAL A 460 -6.84 -13.61 -11.37
C VAL A 460 -7.80 -14.01 -12.49
N GLU A 461 -8.92 -13.30 -12.67
CA GLU A 461 -9.83 -13.53 -13.80
C GLU A 461 -9.18 -13.19 -15.15
N ALA A 462 -8.48 -12.04 -15.24
CA ALA A 462 -7.80 -11.61 -16.46
C ALA A 462 -6.69 -12.58 -16.91
N LEU A 463 -5.89 -13.09 -15.96
CA LEU A 463 -4.70 -13.92 -16.27
C LEU A 463 -5.00 -15.42 -16.40
N ARG A 464 -6.16 -15.90 -15.91
CA ARG A 464 -6.65 -17.26 -16.20
C ARG A 464 -7.16 -17.42 -17.64
N GLY A 465 -7.61 -16.34 -18.27
CA GLY A 465 -8.24 -16.35 -19.60
C GLY A 465 -7.30 -16.50 -20.81
N GLY A 466 -5.98 -16.41 -20.62
CA GLY A 466 -4.97 -16.27 -21.70
C GLY A 466 -4.83 -17.41 -22.72
N GLY A 467 -5.70 -18.43 -22.69
CA GLY A 467 -5.68 -19.57 -23.61
C GLY A 467 -6.65 -19.52 -24.79
N THR A 468 -7.65 -18.62 -24.80
CA THR A 468 -8.75 -18.68 -25.78
C THR A 468 -9.12 -17.36 -26.45
N GLY A 469 -8.16 -16.76 -27.17
CA GLY A 469 -8.43 -15.81 -28.26
C GLY A 469 -8.93 -16.50 -29.56
N GLY A 470 -9.56 -17.67 -29.45
CA GLY A 470 -10.09 -18.45 -30.57
C GLY A 470 -11.48 -17.96 -30.95
N GLY A 471 -11.65 -17.49 -32.18
CA GLY A 471 -12.82 -16.70 -32.58
C GLY A 471 -14.17 -17.40 -32.41
N GLN A 472 -15.14 -16.64 -31.88
CA GLN A 472 -16.55 -16.85 -32.13
C GLN A 472 -17.08 -15.67 -32.97
N GLY A 473 -17.96 -15.87 -33.95
CA GLY A 473 -18.42 -17.18 -34.42
C GLY A 473 -19.82 -17.26 -34.98
N GLU A 474 -20.57 -16.16 -35.04
CA GLU A 474 -21.71 -15.92 -35.96
C GLU A 474 -21.99 -14.42 -36.08
#